data_AF-A0A9D7LMG0-F1
#
_entry.id   AF-A0A9D7LMG0-F1
#
_cell.length_a   1.000
_cell.length_b   1.000
_cell.length_c   1.000
_cell.angle_alpha   90.00
_cell.angle_beta   90.00
_cell.angle_gamma   90.00
#
_symmetry.space_group_name_H-M   'P 1'
#
loop_
_entity.id
_entity.type
_entity.pdbx_description
1 polymer ?
#
loop_
_entity_poly.entity_id
_entity_poly.type
_entity_poly.pdbx_seq_one_letter_code
_entity_poly.pdbx_strand_id
1 'polypeptide(L)'
;MKTFNVLVICTHNSARSILGEACPVWPGHPATAHWGIAELAQIEPPDARRAAFGAAYNQLARRIAAFLKLPRETMSTAAIVAAAREIREQAGQ
;
A
#
# COMPACT_ATOMS: atom_id res chain seq x y z
N MET A 1 -13.49 -22.57 4.51
CA MET A 1 -13.12 -21.29 5.17
C MET A 1 -12.53 -20.39 4.08
N LYS A 2 -13.06 -19.19 3.85
CA LYS A 2 -12.54 -18.29 2.80
C LYS A 2 -11.27 -17.60 3.28
N THR A 3 -10.19 -17.67 2.52
CA THR A 3 -8.96 -16.91 2.78
C THR A 3 -9.17 -15.47 2.33
N PHE A 4 -9.05 -14.52 3.24
CA PHE A 4 -9.06 -13.09 2.91
C PHE A 4 -7.62 -12.59 2.86
N ASN A 5 -7.28 -11.81 1.84
CA ASN A 5 -5.97 -11.17 1.71
C ASN A 5 -6.15 -9.68 2.06
N VAL A 6 -5.35 -9.16 3.00
CA VAL A 6 -5.53 -7.81 3.54
C VAL A 6 -4.34 -6.94 3.18
N LEU A 7 -4.57 -6.02 2.25
CA LEU A 7 -3.60 -4.98 1.91
C LEU A 7 -3.86 -3.75 2.79
N VAL A 8 -2.84 -3.29 3.51
CA VAL A 8 -2.91 -2.05 4.31
C VAL A 8 -2.13 -0.95 3.59
N ILE A 9 -2.82 0.15 3.30
CA ILE A 9 -2.23 1.32 2.62
C ILE A 9 -2.08 2.42 3.66
N CYS A 10 -0.87 2.95 3.82
CA CYS A 10 -0.62 4.08 4.70
C CYS A 10 -0.03 5.24 3.90
N THR A 11 -0.72 6.36 3.87
CA THR A 11 -0.15 7.65 3.51
C THR A 11 0.59 8.18 4.74
N HIS A 12 1.90 8.42 4.67
CA HIS A 12 2.61 9.00 5.81
C HIS A 12 1.97 10.36 6.12
N ASN A 13 1.36 10.48 7.30
CA ASN A 13 1.45 11.69 8.10
C ASN A 13 2.66 11.48 9.01
N SER A 14 3.50 12.48 9.18
CA SER A 14 4.82 12.49 9.84
C SER A 14 4.87 12.00 11.32
N ALA A 15 3.83 11.32 11.81
CA ALA A 15 3.75 10.77 13.18
C ALA A 15 3.35 9.29 13.30
N ARG A 16 2.90 8.56 12.26
CA ARG A 16 2.17 7.31 12.55
C ARG A 16 2.12 6.28 11.42
N SER A 17 3.21 5.55 11.18
CA SER A 17 3.12 4.41 10.23
C SER A 17 3.89 3.15 10.60
N ILE A 18 4.69 3.13 11.68
CA ILE A 18 5.33 1.87 12.16
C ILE A 18 5.30 1.73 13.70
N LEU A 19 5.15 2.82 14.47
CA LEU A 19 5.30 2.81 15.95
C LEU A 19 4.10 3.36 16.75
N GLY A 20 2.99 3.77 16.11
CA GLY A 20 1.90 4.49 16.79
C GLY A 20 0.46 4.00 16.55
N GLU A 21 0.24 3.15 15.55
CA GLU A 21 -0.99 2.37 15.37
C GLU A 21 -0.53 0.97 14.97
N ALA A 22 -0.70 0.00 15.86
CA ALA A 22 -0.43 -1.39 15.51
C ALA A 22 -1.29 -1.75 14.28
N CYS A 23 -0.70 -2.44 13.29
CA CYS A 23 -1.51 -3.01 12.22
C CYS A 23 -2.64 -3.84 12.87
N PRO A 24 -3.90 -3.66 12.44
CA PRO A 24 -5.01 -4.39 13.03
C PRO A 24 -4.73 -5.89 12.98
N VAL A 25 -4.94 -6.56 14.11
CA VAL A 25 -4.80 -8.02 14.20
C VAL A 25 -6.04 -8.65 13.57
N TRP A 26 -5.85 -9.30 12.43
CA TRP A 26 -6.93 -9.99 11.73
C TRP A 26 -6.94 -11.48 12.11
N PRO A 27 -8.09 -12.02 12.55
CA PRO A 27 -8.25 -13.46 12.74
C PRO A 27 -7.90 -14.22 11.45
N GLY A 28 -7.10 -15.27 11.55
CA GLY A 28 -6.71 -16.10 10.41
C GLY A 28 -5.41 -15.69 9.69
N HIS A 29 -4.65 -14.72 10.20
CA HIS A 29 -3.32 -14.32 9.69
C HIS A 29 -3.28 -14.09 8.17
N PRO A 30 -4.10 -13.15 7.66
CA PRO A 30 -4.13 -12.85 6.23
C PRO A 30 -2.79 -12.31 5.75
N ALA A 31 -2.50 -12.50 4.45
CA ALA A 31 -1.37 -11.85 3.81
C ALA A 31 -1.44 -10.34 4.02
N THR A 32 -0.41 -9.76 4.63
CA THR A 32 -0.33 -8.35 5.03
C THR A 32 0.90 -7.69 4.43
N ALA A 33 0.70 -6.59 3.69
CA ALA A 33 1.76 -5.77 3.14
C ALA A 33 1.43 -4.28 3.33
N HIS A 34 2.47 -3.45 3.39
CA HIS A 34 2.38 -2.02 3.63
C HIS A 34 2.90 -1.22 2.44
N TRP A 35 2.07 -0.33 1.91
CA TRP A 35 2.46 0.63 0.88
C TRP A 35 2.48 2.05 1.43
N GLY A 36 3.68 2.50 1.80
CA GLY A 36 3.93 3.89 2.18
C GLY A 36 3.82 4.83 0.97
N ILE A 37 3.18 5.97 1.18
CA ILE A 37 3.19 7.14 0.29
C ILE A 37 3.85 8.31 1.03
N ALA A 38 4.55 9.19 0.31
CA ALA A 38 5.23 10.36 0.87
C ALA A 38 4.27 11.31 1.61
N GLU A 39 4.81 12.15 2.50
CA GLU A 39 4.07 13.24 3.14
C GLU A 39 3.80 14.35 2.13
N LEU A 40 2.54 14.52 1.75
CA LEU A 40 2.15 15.48 0.71
C LEU A 40 1.54 16.76 1.27
N ALA A 41 1.02 16.72 2.51
CA ALA A 41 0.26 17.83 3.07
C ALA A 41 1.13 19.09 3.29
N GLN A 42 2.43 18.90 3.53
CA GLN A 42 3.41 19.96 3.79
C GLN A 42 4.02 20.59 2.54
N ILE A 43 3.69 20.09 1.34
CA ILE A 43 4.24 20.63 0.08
C ILE A 43 3.67 22.03 -0.16
N GLU A 44 4.55 22.98 -0.48
CA GLU A 44 4.20 24.32 -0.96
C GLU A 44 4.90 24.60 -2.30
N PRO A 45 4.31 25.44 -3.19
CA PRO A 45 3.01 26.09 -3.08
C PRO A 45 1.82 25.11 -3.28
N PRO A 46 0.55 25.53 -3.10
CA PRO A 46 -0.62 24.65 -3.22
C PRO A 46 -0.76 23.94 -4.56
N ASP A 47 -0.27 24.53 -5.65
CA ASP A 47 -0.27 23.90 -6.98
C ASP A 47 0.69 22.71 -7.06
N ALA A 48 1.89 22.85 -6.49
CA ALA A 48 2.85 21.76 -6.39
C ALA A 48 2.30 20.62 -5.51
N ARG A 49 1.61 20.97 -4.41
CA ARG A 49 0.92 20.01 -3.56
C ARG A 49 -0.17 19.24 -4.31
N ARG A 50 -1.03 19.93 -5.06
CA ARG A 50 -2.07 19.28 -5.90
C ARG A 50 -1.46 18.32 -6.92
N ALA A 51 -0.39 18.73 -7.59
CA ALA A 51 0.34 17.86 -8.52
C ALA A 51 0.92 16.62 -7.81
N ALA A 52 1.50 16.80 -6.62
CA ALA A 52 2.04 15.69 -5.83
C ALA A 52 0.96 14.71 -5.35
N PHE A 53 -0.21 15.20 -4.94
CA PHE A 53 -1.38 14.37 -4.66
C PHE A 53 -1.83 13.57 -5.88
N GLY A 54 -1.87 14.19 -7.06
CA GLY A 54 -2.19 13.50 -8.32
C GLY A 54 -1.17 12.40 -8.66
N ALA A 55 0.13 12.66 -8.47
CA ALA A 55 1.17 11.67 -8.68
C ALA A 55 1.05 10.48 -7.72
N ALA A 56 0.82 10.75 -6.42
CA ALA A 56 0.60 9.71 -5.42
C ALA A 56 -0.66 8.88 -5.68
N TYR A 57 -1.76 9.51 -6.10
CA TYR A 57 -2.97 8.83 -6.52
C TYR A 57 -2.68 7.87 -7.69
N ASN A 58 -2.01 8.35 -8.73
CA ASN A 58 -1.68 7.55 -9.91
C ASN A 58 -0.78 6.36 -9.54
N GLN A 59 0.22 6.59 -8.68
CA GLN A 59 1.07 5.54 -8.15
C GLN A 59 0.26 4.48 -7.40
N LEU A 60 -0.64 4.88 -6.51
CA LEU A 60 -1.48 3.95 -5.76
C LEU A 60 -2.44 3.18 -6.68
N ALA A 61 -3.08 3.86 -7.64
CA ALA A 61 -3.96 3.24 -8.63
C ALA A 61 -3.22 2.17 -9.45
N ARG A 62 -2.00 2.44 -9.90
CA ARG A 62 -1.15 1.46 -10.61
C ARG A 62 -0.85 0.24 -9.73
N ARG A 63 -0.49 0.45 -8.47
CA ARG A 63 -0.20 -0.64 -7.51
C ARG A 63 -1.42 -1.52 -7.26
N ILE A 64 -2.58 -0.91 -6.99
CA ILE A 64 -3.84 -1.65 -6.78
C ILE A 64 -4.21 -2.44 -8.03
N ALA A 65 -4.12 -1.83 -9.22
CA ALA A 65 -4.42 -2.51 -10.47
C ALA A 65 -3.49 -3.69 -10.73
N ALA A 66 -2.19 -3.59 -10.42
CA ALA A 66 -1.24 -4.69 -10.51
C ALA A 66 -1.58 -5.81 -9.52
N PHE A 67 -1.90 -5.47 -8.27
CA PHE A 67 -2.22 -6.44 -7.23
C PHE A 67 -3.51 -7.23 -7.53
N LEU A 68 -4.53 -6.58 -8.09
CA LEU A 68 -5.77 -7.24 -8.48
C LEU A 68 -5.60 -8.28 -9.61
N LYS A 69 -4.54 -8.15 -10.43
CA LYS A 69 -4.20 -9.10 -11.50
C LYS A 69 -3.50 -10.37 -11.00
N LEU A 70 -3.05 -10.40 -9.74
CA LEU A 70 -2.41 -11.59 -9.17
C LEU A 70 -3.41 -12.75 -9.01
N PRO A 71 -2.99 -14.01 -9.25
CA PRO A 71 -3.79 -15.20 -8.99
C PRO A 71 -3.84 -15.52 -7.48
N ARG A 72 -4.33 -14.56 -6.68
CA ARG A 72 -4.32 -14.56 -5.20
C ARG A 72 -5.02 -15.75 -4.54
N GLU A 73 -5.88 -16.46 -5.28
CA GLU A 73 -6.62 -17.62 -4.77
C GLU A 73 -5.76 -18.89 -4.74
N THR A 74 -4.72 -18.96 -5.58
CA THR A 74 -3.82 -20.12 -5.68
C THR A 74 -2.43 -19.84 -5.08
N MET A 75 -2.16 -18.60 -4.69
CA MET A 75 -0.88 -18.20 -4.09
C MET A 75 -0.85 -18.45 -2.58
N SER A 76 0.32 -18.77 -2.04
CA SER A 76 0.53 -18.79 -0.59
C SER A 76 0.52 -17.37 -0.01
N THR A 77 0.20 -17.24 1.28
CA THR A 77 0.28 -15.96 2.01
C THR A 77 1.63 -15.28 1.83
N ALA A 78 2.73 -16.03 1.93
CA ALA A 78 4.08 -15.50 1.74
C ALA A 78 4.32 -14.97 0.31
N ALA A 79 3.82 -15.67 -0.71
CA ALA A 79 3.92 -15.24 -2.10
C ALA A 79 3.11 -13.96 -2.36
N ILE A 80 1.93 -13.82 -1.74
CA ILE A 80 1.12 -12.60 -1.86
C ILE A 80 1.82 -11.41 -1.20
N VAL A 81 2.44 -11.62 -0.04
CA VAL A 81 3.24 -10.58 0.64
C VAL A 81 4.45 -10.18 -0.21
N ALA A 82 5.17 -11.14 -0.81
CA ALA A 82 6.30 -10.88 -1.68
C ALA A 82 5.87 -10.07 -2.93
N ALA A 83 4.82 -10.52 -3.62
CA ALA A 83 4.29 -9.83 -4.80
C ALA A 83 3.82 -8.40 -4.47
N ALA A 84 3.17 -8.20 -3.32
CA ALA A 84 2.79 -6.86 -2.88
C ALA A 84 4.01 -5.96 -2.62
N ARG A 85 5.13 -6.49 -2.11
CA ARG A 85 6.38 -5.74 -1.94
C ARG A 85 7.01 -5.39 -3.29
N GLU A 86 7.06 -6.33 -4.23
CA GLU A 86 7.58 -6.10 -5.58
C GLU A 86 6.76 -5.02 -6.33
N ILE A 87 5.43 -5.08 -6.24
CA ILE A 87 4.53 -4.07 -6.83
C ILE A 87 4.84 -2.66 -6.29
N ARG A 88 5.21 -2.54 -5.01
CA ARG A 88 5.60 -1.26 -4.41
C ARG A 88 6.85 -0.70 -5.08
N GLU A 89 7.86 -1.54 -5.30
CA GLU A 89 9.15 -1.19 -5.88
C GLU A 89 9.02 -0.82 -7.36
N GLN A 90 8.27 -1.62 -8.13
CA GLN A 90 8.06 -1.41 -9.57
C GLN A 90 7.22 -0.16 -9.87
N ALA A 91 6.21 0.13 -9.04
CA ALA A 91 5.40 1.35 -9.16
C ALA A 91 6.01 2.56 -8.43
N GLY A 92 7.21 2.42 -7.88
CA GLY A 92 8.01 3.48 -7.27
C GLY A 92 8.64 4.46 -8.27
N GLN A 93 8.55 4.16 -9.57
CA GLN A 93 8.95 5.01 -10.69
C GLN A 93 7.76 5.80 -11.25
#